data_AF-A0A7S3HU44-F1
#
_entry.id   AF-A0A7S3HU44-F1
#
_cell.length_a   1.000
_cell.length_b   1.000
_cell.length_c   1.000
_cell.angle_alpha   90.00
_cell.angle_beta   90.00
_cell.angle_gamma   90.00
#
_symmetry.space_group_name_H-M   'P 1'
#
loop_
_entity.id
_entity.type
_entity.pdbx_description
1 polymer ?
#
loop_
_entity_poly.entity_id
_entity_poly.type
_entity_poly.pdbx_seq_one_letter_code
_entity_poly.pdbx_strand_id
1 'polypeptide(L)'
;QQQLHPSMLTQSVTMSWIPVSADSHFPIQNIPFGIFSTKSLPSWPRVGVAIGEFVVDLTALHNAGLLDDLGFPSSILTESTLNSFMNLERKYWRAVRARIQDLLSASNTDTRLSSNEVLKARALVPVEDVVMHMPATIGDYTDFYSSREHATNVGIMFRGKDNALQPNWLHLPVGYHGRASSVVVSGSDVVRPNGQLQVDKDDASKGSTYGPCRLLDYELEMAFFVGGQANPLGRPLTMAEAEDRIFGVVVMNDWSARDIQAWEYVPLGPFTAKNFATSVSPWVVTLDALNDFRCATSAGEAQTNPEPLPYLQDPEYGRSSYNVRLEVQIQGPQDTTPSTVSVSNLKYMYWNFKQQLVHHSVTGCNMKAGDLLGTGTISGPTDDSLGSLLEGSWRGSREVPMANSTETPAMRKFLKDGDTVIMSGYAQGEGYRVGFGAVSGKVLAAGSTTKEAAAAAAKAAADATNAAGPRNLKLYSYWRSTSSWRVRLALALKGLSYEYAAIDLLPLVGNTTELIDAELRAKNPLDQVPLLEFTDAQTGET
;
A
#
# COMPACT_ATOMS: atom_id res chain seq x y z
N GLN A 1 52.72 20.92 8.69
CA GLN A 1 52.56 19.62 8.01
C GLN A 1 51.38 18.91 8.68
N GLN A 2 50.17 19.20 8.22
CA GLN A 2 48.98 18.42 8.58
C GLN A 2 49.01 17.13 7.76
N GLN A 3 49.01 15.99 8.44
CA GLN A 3 48.81 14.70 7.80
C GLN A 3 47.35 14.61 7.37
N LEU A 4 47.14 14.65 6.04
CA LEU A 4 45.91 14.26 5.39
C LEU A 4 45.68 12.76 5.65
N HIS A 5 44.55 12.42 6.27
CA HIS A 5 44.06 11.05 6.35
C HIS A 5 43.67 10.56 4.95
N PRO A 6 44.19 9.42 4.47
CA PRO A 6 43.81 8.84 3.19
C PRO A 6 42.69 7.81 3.39
N SER A 7 41.47 8.12 2.95
CA SER A 7 40.56 7.19 2.23
C SER A 7 39.18 7.81 2.01
N MET A 8 39.09 8.87 1.20
CA MET A 8 37.90 9.02 0.35
C MET A 8 38.13 8.13 -0.88
N LEU A 9 37.97 6.82 -0.69
CA LEU A 9 37.64 5.98 -1.84
C LEU A 9 36.25 6.48 -2.25
N THR A 10 36.17 7.22 -3.35
CA THR A 10 34.93 7.45 -4.06
C THR A 10 34.29 6.08 -4.27
N GLN A 11 33.30 5.72 -3.44
CA GLN A 11 32.48 4.54 -3.71
C GLN A 11 31.88 4.80 -5.09
N SER A 12 32.25 3.97 -6.08
CA SER A 12 31.64 4.06 -7.39
C SER A 12 30.15 3.83 -7.18
N VAL A 13 29.34 4.85 -7.46
CA VAL A 13 27.88 4.73 -7.41
C VAL A 13 27.50 3.54 -8.29
N THR A 14 26.88 2.51 -7.71
CA THR A 14 26.43 1.36 -8.47
C THR A 14 25.47 1.83 -9.55
N MET A 15 25.80 1.54 -10.81
CA MET A 15 24.96 1.88 -11.96
C MET A 15 24.22 0.64 -12.43
N SER A 16 23.00 0.85 -12.94
CA SER A 16 22.25 -0.19 -13.64
C SER A 16 22.63 -0.21 -15.13
N TRP A 17 22.54 -1.38 -15.79
CA TRP A 17 22.56 -1.43 -17.26
C TRP A 17 21.25 -0.92 -17.88
N ILE A 18 20.19 -0.77 -17.08
CA ILE A 18 19.00 -0.01 -17.45
C ILE A 18 19.30 1.48 -17.22
N PRO A 19 19.14 2.37 -18.21
CA PRO A 19 19.31 3.80 -18.02
C PRO A 19 18.31 4.35 -16.99
N VAL A 20 18.81 5.10 -16.01
CA VAL A 20 17.97 5.75 -14.99
C VAL A 20 18.40 7.21 -14.83
N SER A 21 17.43 8.13 -14.83
CA SER A 21 17.67 9.55 -14.54
C SER A 21 18.06 9.76 -13.08
N ALA A 22 18.94 10.73 -12.80
CA ALA A 22 19.32 11.12 -11.44
C ALA A 22 18.13 11.58 -10.58
N ASP A 23 17.09 12.13 -11.21
CA ASP A 23 15.87 12.58 -10.55
C ASP A 23 14.81 11.46 -10.40
N SER A 24 15.04 10.29 -11.00
CA SER A 24 14.11 9.16 -10.89
C SER A 24 13.96 8.72 -9.44
N HIS A 25 12.74 8.36 -9.06
CA HIS A 25 12.46 7.77 -7.76
C HIS A 25 13.03 6.34 -7.64
N PHE A 26 13.35 5.69 -8.76
CA PHE A 26 13.61 4.25 -8.81
C PHE A 26 14.99 3.92 -9.38
N PRO A 27 16.10 4.42 -8.80
CA PRO A 27 17.43 3.95 -9.18
C PRO A 27 17.72 2.58 -8.55
N ILE A 28 18.85 1.98 -8.93
CA ILE A 28 19.26 0.66 -8.42
C ILE A 28 19.52 0.64 -6.90
N GLN A 29 19.70 1.80 -6.29
CA GLN A 29 19.79 2.00 -4.84
C GLN A 29 18.42 1.89 -4.15
N ASN A 30 17.30 2.01 -4.88
CA ASN A 30 15.97 1.94 -4.28
C ASN A 30 15.41 0.52 -4.25
N ILE A 31 15.15 -0.12 -5.38
CA ILE A 31 14.51 -1.46 -5.48
C ILE A 31 13.30 -1.62 -4.53
N PRO A 32 12.25 -0.81 -4.67
CA PRO A 32 11.05 -0.97 -3.86
C PRO A 32 10.20 -2.13 -4.38
N PHE A 33 9.42 -2.76 -3.50
CA PHE A 33 8.53 -3.87 -3.85
C PHE A 33 7.10 -3.38 -4.02
N GLY A 34 6.38 -3.96 -4.98
CA GLY A 34 4.98 -3.66 -5.21
C GLY A 34 4.24 -4.83 -5.84
N ILE A 35 2.92 -4.70 -5.92
CA ILE A 35 2.07 -5.64 -6.65
C ILE A 35 1.58 -4.95 -7.90
N PHE A 36 1.78 -5.61 -9.04
CA PHE A 36 1.37 -5.08 -10.31
C PHE A 36 0.70 -6.15 -11.17
N SER A 37 -0.13 -5.69 -12.09
CA SER A 37 -0.56 -6.44 -13.26
C SER A 37 -0.23 -5.61 -14.49
N THR A 38 -0.51 -6.15 -15.68
CA THR A 38 -0.41 -5.38 -16.92
C THR A 38 -1.79 -4.99 -17.42
N LYS A 39 -1.89 -3.93 -18.23
CA LYS A 39 -3.15 -3.58 -18.93
C LYS A 39 -3.71 -4.74 -19.76
N SER A 40 -2.83 -5.58 -20.31
CA SER A 40 -3.19 -6.78 -21.08
C SER A 40 -3.64 -7.96 -20.22
N LEU A 41 -3.23 -8.04 -18.96
CA LEU A 41 -3.55 -9.12 -18.02
C LEU A 41 -3.92 -8.57 -16.63
N PRO A 42 -5.00 -7.77 -16.52
CA PRO A 42 -5.33 -7.05 -15.28
C PRO A 42 -5.77 -7.98 -14.13
N SER A 43 -6.20 -9.20 -14.43
CA SER A 43 -6.63 -10.19 -13.44
C SER A 43 -5.48 -11.03 -12.87
N TRP A 44 -4.23 -10.72 -13.21
CA TRP A 44 -3.05 -11.46 -12.75
C TRP A 44 -2.05 -10.55 -12.01
N PRO A 45 -2.41 -10.10 -10.79
CA PRO A 45 -1.51 -9.36 -9.92
C PRO A 45 -0.36 -10.26 -9.43
N ARG A 46 0.85 -9.73 -9.40
CA ARG A 46 2.07 -10.41 -8.95
C ARG A 46 3.14 -9.44 -8.47
N VAL A 47 4.16 -9.96 -7.80
CA VAL A 47 5.25 -9.14 -7.25
C VAL A 47 6.13 -8.57 -8.35
N GLY A 48 6.42 -7.28 -8.24
CA GLY A 48 7.41 -6.58 -9.06
C GLY A 48 8.26 -5.63 -8.24
N VAL A 49 9.35 -5.16 -8.86
CA VAL A 49 10.20 -4.09 -8.32
C VAL A 49 10.41 -2.99 -9.35
N ALA A 50 10.42 -1.73 -8.92
CA ALA A 50 10.62 -0.60 -9.83
C ALA A 50 12.11 -0.33 -10.13
N ILE A 51 12.43 -0.01 -11.38
CA ILE A 51 13.75 0.44 -11.85
C ILE A 51 13.59 1.39 -13.04
N GLY A 52 13.95 2.67 -12.87
CA GLY A 52 13.72 3.71 -13.86
C GLY A 52 12.26 3.74 -14.32
N GLU A 53 12.05 3.56 -15.63
CA GLU A 53 10.74 3.53 -16.28
C GLU A 53 10.22 2.08 -16.49
N PHE A 54 10.72 1.12 -15.70
CA PHE A 54 10.32 -0.29 -15.80
C PHE A 54 9.94 -0.87 -14.44
N VAL A 55 9.16 -1.95 -14.51
CA VAL A 55 8.94 -2.89 -13.41
C VAL A 55 9.58 -4.21 -13.79
N VAL A 56 10.43 -4.73 -12.91
CA VAL A 56 10.97 -6.09 -13.03
C VAL A 56 9.96 -7.08 -12.46
N ASP A 57 9.47 -7.99 -13.30
CA ASP A 57 8.54 -9.06 -12.97
C ASP A 57 9.26 -10.20 -12.24
N LEU A 58 9.04 -10.33 -10.92
CA LEU A 58 9.71 -11.36 -10.13
C LEU A 58 9.23 -12.77 -10.48
N THR A 59 8.05 -12.92 -11.07
CA THR A 59 7.56 -14.20 -11.59
C THR A 59 8.35 -14.62 -12.83
N ALA A 60 8.73 -13.67 -13.69
CA ALA A 60 9.62 -13.96 -14.81
C ALA A 60 11.02 -14.39 -14.33
N LEU A 61 11.56 -13.73 -13.31
CA LEU A 61 12.85 -14.11 -12.72
C LEU A 61 12.82 -15.48 -12.03
N HIS A 62 11.76 -15.77 -11.27
CA HIS A 62 11.51 -17.07 -10.65
C HIS A 62 11.48 -18.19 -11.71
N ASN A 63 10.66 -18.03 -12.76
CA ASN A 63 10.55 -19.04 -13.82
C ASN A 63 11.85 -19.26 -14.61
N ALA A 64 12.76 -18.28 -14.60
CA ALA A 64 14.08 -18.37 -15.21
C ALA A 64 15.16 -18.97 -14.28
N GLY A 65 14.80 -19.36 -13.05
CA GLY A 65 15.73 -19.89 -12.04
C GLY A 65 16.76 -18.86 -11.57
N LEU A 66 16.45 -17.55 -11.65
CA LEU A 66 17.35 -16.48 -11.23
C LEU A 66 17.29 -16.20 -9.72
N LEU A 67 16.32 -16.79 -9.03
CA LEU A 67 16.00 -16.56 -7.62
C LEU A 67 16.11 -17.83 -6.76
N ASP A 68 16.68 -18.93 -7.28
CA ASP A 68 16.66 -20.24 -6.61
C ASP A 68 17.63 -20.33 -5.43
N ASP A 69 18.72 -19.57 -5.46
CA ASP A 69 19.79 -19.60 -4.44
C ASP A 69 19.49 -18.73 -3.20
N LEU A 70 18.24 -18.31 -3.00
CA LEU A 70 17.86 -17.37 -1.93
C LEU A 70 17.59 -18.04 -0.57
N GLY A 71 17.59 -19.37 -0.51
CA GLY A 71 17.38 -20.11 0.74
C GLY A 71 15.94 -20.16 1.24
N PHE A 72 14.97 -19.88 0.37
CA PHE A 72 13.53 -20.07 0.59
C PHE A 72 12.82 -20.35 -0.74
N PRO A 73 11.57 -20.88 -0.75
CA PRO A 73 10.82 -21.11 -1.98
C PRO A 73 10.53 -19.79 -2.72
N SER A 74 11.23 -19.55 -3.83
CA SER A 74 11.10 -18.29 -4.61
C SER A 74 9.71 -18.11 -5.25
N SER A 75 8.86 -19.14 -5.26
CA SER A 75 7.45 -19.07 -5.67
C SER A 75 6.62 -18.07 -4.84
N ILE A 76 7.05 -17.76 -3.60
CA ILE A 76 6.46 -16.70 -2.76
C ILE A 76 6.49 -15.33 -3.48
N LEU A 77 7.49 -15.11 -4.35
CA LEU A 77 7.63 -13.88 -5.12
C LEU A 77 6.74 -13.86 -6.39
N THR A 78 5.83 -14.82 -6.52
CA THR A 78 4.82 -14.87 -7.61
C THR A 78 3.40 -14.60 -7.14
N GLU A 79 3.24 -14.39 -5.82
CA GLU A 79 1.94 -14.19 -5.19
C GLU A 79 1.33 -12.82 -5.54
N SER A 80 0.01 -12.71 -5.37
CA SER A 80 -0.77 -11.50 -5.61
C SER A 80 -0.67 -10.45 -4.52
N THR A 81 0.07 -10.73 -3.44
CA THR A 81 0.31 -9.82 -2.31
C THR A 81 1.71 -10.06 -1.75
N LEU A 82 2.30 -9.06 -1.10
CA LEU A 82 3.61 -9.17 -0.47
C LEU A 82 3.57 -9.94 0.86
N ASN A 83 2.40 -10.32 1.40
CA ASN A 83 2.28 -10.85 2.77
C ASN A 83 3.21 -12.03 3.07
N SER A 84 3.27 -13.03 2.19
CA SER A 84 4.15 -14.21 2.39
C SER A 84 5.63 -13.84 2.33
N PHE A 85 6.00 -12.87 1.48
CA PHE A 85 7.37 -12.35 1.42
C PHE A 85 7.70 -11.51 2.66
N MET A 86 6.79 -10.61 3.05
CA MET A 86 6.86 -9.85 4.29
C MET A 86 6.97 -10.78 5.50
N ASN A 87 6.36 -11.96 5.50
CA ASN A 87 6.42 -12.91 6.62
C ASN A 87 7.79 -13.60 6.80
N LEU A 88 8.69 -13.50 5.82
CA LEU A 88 10.07 -13.97 5.96
C LEU A 88 10.87 -13.08 6.93
N GLU A 89 12.02 -13.57 7.40
CA GLU A 89 12.96 -12.74 8.16
C GLU A 89 13.68 -11.71 7.27
N ARG A 90 14.10 -10.59 7.86
CA ARG A 90 14.80 -9.49 7.15
C ARG A 90 16.01 -9.93 6.32
N LYS A 91 16.75 -10.96 6.75
CA LYS A 91 17.87 -11.52 5.99
C LYS A 91 17.46 -11.97 4.58
N TYR A 92 16.24 -12.47 4.41
CA TYR A 92 15.71 -12.90 3.11
C TYR A 92 15.25 -11.71 2.26
N TRP A 93 14.69 -10.66 2.87
CA TRP A 93 14.39 -9.42 2.14
C TRP A 93 15.67 -8.80 1.56
N ARG A 94 16.73 -8.76 2.38
CA ARG A 94 18.07 -8.34 1.96
C ARG A 94 18.65 -9.22 0.86
N ALA A 95 18.49 -10.54 0.96
CA ALA A 95 18.97 -11.46 -0.06
C ALA A 95 18.27 -11.22 -1.43
N VAL A 96 16.94 -11.07 -1.44
CA VAL A 96 16.19 -10.74 -2.66
C VAL A 96 16.65 -9.40 -3.25
N ARG A 97 16.72 -8.36 -2.41
CA ARG A 97 17.18 -7.02 -2.81
C ARG A 97 18.57 -7.08 -3.42
N ALA A 98 19.54 -7.70 -2.74
CA ALA A 98 20.92 -7.81 -3.21
C ALA A 98 21.00 -8.59 -4.52
N ARG A 99 20.20 -9.66 -4.66
CA ARG A 99 20.15 -10.45 -5.89
C ARG A 99 19.60 -9.65 -7.08
N ILE A 100 18.56 -8.86 -6.86
CA ILE A 100 18.02 -7.97 -7.90
C ILE A 100 19.05 -6.89 -8.27
N GLN A 101 19.74 -6.31 -7.29
CA GLN A 101 20.81 -5.34 -7.54
C GLN A 101 21.96 -5.95 -8.35
N ASP A 102 22.38 -7.18 -8.04
CA ASP A 102 23.37 -7.91 -8.84
C ASP A 102 22.88 -8.13 -10.27
N LEU A 103 21.65 -8.62 -10.47
CA LEU A 103 21.08 -8.84 -11.80
C LEU A 103 20.94 -7.55 -12.65
N LEU A 104 20.71 -6.41 -12.00
CA LEU A 104 20.53 -5.10 -12.65
C LEU A 104 21.84 -4.30 -12.79
N SER A 105 22.91 -4.68 -12.09
CA SER A 105 24.17 -3.93 -12.08
C SER A 105 24.85 -3.91 -13.45
N ALA A 106 25.35 -2.76 -13.88
CA ALA A 106 26.15 -2.64 -15.11
C ALA A 106 27.47 -3.43 -15.04
N SER A 107 27.94 -3.75 -13.83
CA SER A 107 29.09 -4.62 -13.56
C SER A 107 28.66 -5.99 -13.03
N ASN A 108 27.48 -6.48 -13.45
CA ASN A 108 26.92 -7.73 -12.96
C ASN A 108 27.80 -8.94 -13.29
N THR A 109 27.85 -9.89 -12.37
CA THR A 109 28.52 -11.18 -12.59
C THR A 109 27.59 -12.19 -13.27
N ASP A 110 26.29 -12.10 -13.00
CA ASP A 110 25.26 -12.92 -13.63
C ASP A 110 24.55 -12.15 -14.75
N THR A 111 24.94 -12.42 -16.00
CA THR A 111 24.39 -11.76 -17.18
C THR A 111 23.13 -12.41 -17.72
N ARG A 112 22.60 -13.47 -17.10
CA ARG A 112 21.45 -14.22 -17.63
C ARG A 112 20.23 -13.33 -17.90
N LEU A 113 20.04 -12.25 -17.14
CA LEU A 113 19.03 -11.24 -17.42
C LEU A 113 19.51 -10.24 -18.49
N SER A 114 20.65 -9.58 -18.29
CA SER A 114 21.09 -8.47 -19.16
C SER A 114 21.38 -8.88 -20.61
N SER A 115 21.88 -10.10 -20.84
CA SER A 115 22.26 -10.61 -22.17
C SER A 115 21.18 -11.43 -22.87
N ASN A 116 19.99 -11.62 -22.27
CA ASN A 116 18.92 -12.44 -22.82
C ASN A 116 17.72 -11.58 -23.23
N GLU A 117 17.63 -11.23 -24.51
CA GLU A 117 16.55 -10.36 -25.03
C GLU A 117 15.14 -10.93 -24.80
N VAL A 118 14.98 -12.25 -24.91
CA VAL A 118 13.68 -12.91 -24.69
C VAL A 118 13.27 -12.80 -23.21
N LEU A 119 14.22 -13.00 -22.30
CA LEU A 119 13.94 -12.84 -20.87
C LEU A 119 13.71 -11.38 -20.51
N LYS A 120 14.50 -10.43 -21.03
CA LYS A 120 14.28 -8.99 -20.81
C LYS A 120 12.89 -8.55 -21.24
N ALA A 121 12.45 -8.95 -22.45
CA ALA A 121 11.11 -8.62 -22.95
C ALA A 121 9.97 -9.18 -22.07
N ARG A 122 10.23 -10.26 -21.32
CA ARG A 122 9.26 -10.85 -20.38
C ARG A 122 9.36 -10.28 -18.97
N ALA A 123 10.57 -9.95 -18.53
CA ALA A 123 10.87 -9.57 -17.17
C ALA A 123 10.83 -8.06 -16.94
N LEU A 124 11.05 -7.23 -17.97
CA LEU A 124 10.98 -5.78 -17.89
C LEU A 124 9.67 -5.29 -18.52
N VAL A 125 8.76 -4.82 -17.68
CA VAL A 125 7.48 -4.27 -18.10
C VAL A 125 7.56 -2.75 -18.05
N PRO A 126 7.32 -2.03 -19.16
CA PRO A 126 7.28 -0.57 -19.15
C PRO A 126 6.21 -0.02 -18.21
N VAL A 127 6.50 1.05 -17.48
CA VAL A 127 5.56 1.62 -16.48
C VAL A 127 4.23 2.06 -17.10
N GLU A 128 4.20 2.42 -18.38
CA GLU A 128 2.98 2.77 -19.09
C GLU A 128 2.03 1.57 -19.26
N ASP A 129 2.51 0.34 -19.19
CA ASP A 129 1.70 -0.88 -19.31
C ASP A 129 1.29 -1.46 -17.95
N VAL A 130 1.81 -0.88 -16.87
CA VAL A 130 1.62 -1.35 -15.50
C VAL A 130 0.32 -0.82 -14.90
N VAL A 131 -0.37 -1.69 -14.15
CA VAL A 131 -1.46 -1.34 -13.24
C VAL A 131 -1.04 -1.76 -11.84
N MET A 132 -0.88 -0.80 -10.94
CA MET A 132 -0.51 -1.06 -9.55
C MET A 132 -1.72 -1.49 -8.71
N HIS A 133 -1.47 -2.35 -7.74
CA HIS A 133 -2.47 -2.83 -6.76
C HIS A 133 -2.00 -2.56 -5.34
N MET A 134 -2.87 -2.83 -4.37
CA MET A 134 -2.48 -2.82 -2.97
C MET A 134 -1.29 -3.77 -2.73
N PRO A 135 -0.21 -3.31 -2.07
CA PRO A 135 1.00 -4.12 -1.93
C PRO A 135 0.82 -5.32 -1.00
N ALA A 136 -0.08 -5.22 -0.02
CA ALA A 136 -0.38 -6.30 0.93
C ALA A 136 -1.88 -6.33 1.25
N THR A 137 -2.37 -7.50 1.65
CA THR A 137 -3.60 -7.60 2.43
C THR A 137 -3.30 -7.07 3.83
N ILE A 138 -3.88 -5.92 4.17
CA ILE A 138 -3.70 -5.32 5.49
C ILE A 138 -4.61 -6.07 6.48
N GLY A 139 -4.00 -6.71 7.48
CA GLY A 139 -4.74 -7.31 8.59
C GLY A 139 -5.33 -6.21 9.47
N ASP A 140 -4.43 -5.50 10.15
CA ASP A 140 -4.78 -4.37 11.01
C ASP A 140 -4.08 -3.09 10.52
N TYR A 141 -4.81 -1.97 10.57
CA TYR A 141 -4.28 -0.61 10.35
C TYR A 141 -4.33 0.15 11.67
N THR A 142 -3.21 0.76 12.06
CA THR A 142 -3.12 1.64 13.23
C THR A 142 -2.49 2.94 12.82
N ASP A 143 -3.02 4.04 13.31
CA ASP A 143 -2.53 5.37 13.02
C ASP A 143 -2.01 6.02 14.30
N PHE A 144 -0.79 6.53 14.25
CA PHE A 144 -0.14 7.18 15.38
C PHE A 144 -0.37 8.68 15.37
N TYR A 145 0.18 9.38 16.35
CA TYR A 145 0.06 10.82 16.48
C TYR A 145 1.41 11.45 16.83
N SER A 146 2.45 11.12 16.06
CA SER A 146 3.84 11.20 16.52
C SER A 146 4.61 12.47 16.12
N SER A 147 3.98 13.41 15.43
CA SER A 147 4.55 14.71 15.07
C SER A 147 4.27 15.73 16.16
N ARG A 148 5.32 16.34 16.74
CA ARG A 148 5.17 17.27 17.86
C ARG A 148 4.54 18.58 17.43
N GLU A 149 4.97 19.08 16.27
CA GLU A 149 4.47 20.28 15.64
C GLU A 149 2.97 20.13 15.35
N HIS A 150 2.57 19.03 14.73
CA HIS A 150 1.17 18.74 14.44
C HIS A 150 0.31 18.69 15.73
N ALA A 151 0.76 17.89 16.71
CA ALA A 151 0.06 17.76 17.99
C ALA A 151 -0.08 19.10 18.73
N THR A 152 0.97 19.92 18.66
CA THR A 152 0.98 21.27 19.25
C THR A 152 0.02 22.19 18.51
N ASN A 153 0.04 22.22 17.17
CA ASN A 153 -0.83 23.06 16.35
C ASN A 153 -2.32 22.77 16.61
N VAL A 154 -2.71 21.49 16.54
CA VAL A 154 -4.07 21.05 16.86
C VAL A 154 -4.41 21.39 18.30
N GLY A 155 -3.50 21.12 19.24
CA GLY A 155 -3.65 21.50 20.64
C GLY A 155 -3.96 22.98 20.84
N ILE A 156 -3.22 23.88 20.18
CA ILE A 156 -3.44 25.33 20.25
C ILE A 156 -4.84 25.68 19.74
N MET A 157 -5.26 25.12 18.60
CA MET A 157 -6.56 25.44 17.98
C MET A 157 -7.77 25.01 18.82
N PHE A 158 -7.62 23.97 19.66
CA PHE A 158 -8.72 23.39 20.43
C PHE A 158 -8.66 23.69 21.93
N ARG A 159 -7.47 23.85 22.51
CA ARG A 159 -7.25 24.00 23.96
C ARG A 159 -6.45 25.25 24.34
N GLY A 160 -5.98 26.02 23.36
CA GLY A 160 -5.13 27.18 23.58
C GLY A 160 -3.66 26.83 23.78
N LYS A 161 -2.80 27.86 23.75
CA LYS A 161 -1.33 27.71 23.74
C LYS A 161 -0.78 27.01 24.98
N ASP A 162 -1.34 27.31 26.14
CA ASP A 162 -0.81 26.81 27.42
C ASP A 162 -1.10 25.31 27.64
N ASN A 163 -2.09 24.74 26.92
CA ASN A 163 -2.54 23.35 27.08
C ASN A 163 -2.49 22.57 25.74
N ALA A 164 -1.53 22.94 24.89
CA ALA A 164 -1.44 22.40 23.53
C ALA A 164 -1.20 20.89 23.53
N LEU A 165 -0.12 20.40 24.16
CA LEU A 165 0.12 18.97 24.27
C LEU A 165 -0.60 18.39 25.48
N GLN A 166 -1.24 17.24 25.29
CA GLN A 166 -1.77 16.47 26.40
C GLN A 166 -0.61 15.87 27.22
N PRO A 167 -0.77 15.68 28.55
CA PRO A 167 0.33 15.25 29.42
C PRO A 167 1.03 13.96 28.96
N ASN A 168 0.27 13.00 28.44
CA ASN A 168 0.78 11.69 28.01
C ASN A 168 1.62 11.73 26.72
N TRP A 169 1.48 12.76 25.89
CA TRP A 169 2.01 12.76 24.52
C TRP A 169 3.54 12.63 24.44
N LEU A 170 4.25 13.22 25.41
CA LEU A 170 5.71 13.13 25.51
C LEU A 170 6.21 11.86 26.22
N HIS A 171 5.31 11.01 26.72
CA HIS A 171 5.68 9.78 27.44
C HIS A 171 5.44 8.50 26.64
N LEU A 172 4.54 8.54 25.66
CA LEU A 172 4.25 7.40 24.79
C LEU A 172 3.82 7.88 23.39
N PRO A 173 4.08 7.09 22.34
CA PRO A 173 3.56 7.37 21.00
C PRO A 173 2.06 7.04 20.96
N VAL A 174 1.23 8.04 21.21
CA VAL A 174 -0.25 7.90 21.14
C VAL A 174 -0.65 7.41 19.76
N GLY A 175 -1.61 6.49 19.69
CA GLY A 175 -2.19 6.00 18.44
C GLY A 175 -3.57 5.37 18.67
N TYR A 176 -4.25 5.05 17.57
CA TYR A 176 -5.59 4.45 17.56
C TYR A 176 -5.72 3.46 16.40
N HIS A 177 -6.66 2.53 16.53
CA HIS A 177 -6.95 1.58 15.44
C HIS A 177 -7.68 2.31 14.31
N GLY A 178 -7.06 2.33 13.13
CA GLY A 178 -7.66 2.80 11.90
C GLY A 178 -8.55 1.74 11.25
N ARG A 179 -9.02 2.02 10.03
CA ARG A 179 -9.88 1.08 9.29
C ARG A 179 -9.14 0.45 8.11
N ALA A 180 -8.74 -0.81 8.25
CA ALA A 180 -8.02 -1.54 7.19
C ALA A 180 -8.82 -1.65 5.87
N SER A 181 -10.15 -1.86 5.94
CA SER A 181 -10.98 -2.09 4.74
C SER A 181 -11.11 -0.90 3.79
N SER A 182 -10.80 0.31 4.28
CA SER A 182 -10.87 1.56 3.51
C SER A 182 -9.50 2.09 3.10
N VAL A 183 -8.44 1.31 3.32
CA VAL A 183 -7.12 1.62 2.77
C VAL A 183 -7.12 1.26 1.29
N VAL A 184 -6.86 2.25 0.43
CA VAL A 184 -6.90 2.13 -1.02
C VAL A 184 -5.55 2.50 -1.63
N VAL A 185 -5.25 1.95 -2.80
CA VAL A 185 -4.03 2.28 -3.54
C VAL A 185 -4.16 3.65 -4.19
N SER A 186 -3.02 4.33 -4.41
CA SER A 186 -2.94 5.56 -5.20
C SER A 186 -3.75 5.51 -6.49
N GLY A 187 -4.45 6.61 -6.78
CA GLY A 187 -5.28 6.79 -7.97
C GLY A 187 -6.76 6.47 -7.75
N SER A 188 -7.13 5.87 -6.62
CA SER A 188 -8.53 5.70 -6.24
C SER A 188 -9.18 7.04 -5.89
N ASP A 189 -10.37 7.27 -6.44
CA ASP A 189 -11.16 8.46 -6.15
C ASP A 189 -11.75 8.38 -4.72
N VAL A 190 -11.86 9.53 -4.05
CA VAL A 190 -12.33 9.65 -2.66
C VAL A 190 -13.66 10.40 -2.65
N VAL A 191 -14.74 9.74 -2.25
CA VAL A 191 -16.06 10.37 -2.16
C VAL A 191 -16.14 11.18 -0.87
N ARG A 192 -16.49 12.47 -0.97
CA ARG A 192 -16.78 13.30 0.20
C ARG A 192 -17.83 12.61 1.08
N PRO A 193 -17.54 12.34 2.36
CA PRO A 193 -18.46 11.63 3.22
C PRO A 193 -19.65 12.53 3.60
N ASN A 194 -20.82 11.92 3.73
CA ASN A 194 -21.91 12.49 4.52
C ASN A 194 -21.78 12.01 5.97
N GLY A 195 -22.19 12.82 6.93
CA GLY A 195 -22.17 12.45 8.35
C GLY A 195 -23.00 13.37 9.21
N GLN A 196 -22.91 13.17 10.54
CA GLN A 196 -23.51 14.09 11.50
C GLN A 196 -22.60 15.30 11.71
N LEU A 197 -23.18 16.48 11.61
CA LEU A 197 -22.51 17.77 11.71
C LEU A 197 -23.19 18.59 12.80
N GLN A 198 -22.41 19.16 13.71
CA GLN A 198 -22.93 20.03 14.76
C GLN A 198 -23.69 21.22 14.14
N VAL A 199 -24.89 21.51 14.64
CA VAL A 199 -25.74 22.62 14.14
C VAL A 199 -25.06 23.96 14.40
N ASP A 200 -24.60 24.15 15.63
CA ASP A 200 -23.87 25.32 16.08
C ASP A 200 -22.47 24.88 16.49
N LYS A 201 -21.43 25.38 15.81
CA LYS A 201 -20.03 24.99 16.06
C LYS A 201 -19.53 25.30 17.49
N ASP A 202 -20.19 26.21 18.20
CA ASP A 202 -19.77 26.68 19.52
C ASP A 202 -20.71 26.17 20.63
N ASP A 203 -21.87 25.59 20.28
CA ASP A 203 -22.84 25.02 21.23
C ASP A 203 -23.35 23.63 20.81
N ALA A 204 -22.74 22.59 21.39
CA ALA A 204 -23.10 21.20 21.16
C ALA A 204 -24.54 20.84 21.60
N SER A 205 -25.13 21.60 22.52
CA SER A 205 -26.50 21.35 23.03
C SER A 205 -27.57 21.60 21.97
N LYS A 206 -27.24 22.29 20.88
CA LYS A 206 -28.14 22.52 19.73
C LYS A 206 -28.32 21.30 18.84
N GLY A 207 -27.59 20.21 19.09
CA GLY A 207 -27.69 18.96 18.35
C GLY A 207 -26.96 18.98 17.01
N SER A 208 -27.33 18.03 16.14
CA SER A 208 -26.65 17.76 14.87
C SER A 208 -27.60 17.70 13.68
N THR A 209 -27.07 17.97 12.49
CA THR A 209 -27.72 17.76 11.18
C THR A 209 -26.98 16.67 10.40
N TYR A 210 -27.65 16.03 9.43
CA TYR A 210 -27.02 15.08 8.52
C TYR A 210 -26.77 15.75 7.17
N GLY A 211 -25.57 15.60 6.62
CA GLY A 211 -25.23 16.16 5.32
C GLY A 211 -23.76 15.99 4.93
N PRO A 212 -23.34 16.58 3.81
CA PRO A 212 -21.98 16.44 3.32
C PRO A 212 -20.97 17.15 4.23
N CYS A 213 -19.84 16.51 4.48
CA CYS A 213 -18.68 17.08 5.17
C CYS A 213 -18.30 18.43 4.56
N ARG A 214 -18.17 19.46 5.38
CA ARG A 214 -17.83 20.84 4.98
C ARG A 214 -16.34 21.10 5.12
N LEU A 215 -15.66 20.37 6.02
CA LEU A 215 -14.24 20.57 6.35
C LEU A 215 -13.42 19.32 5.98
N LEU A 216 -13.43 18.98 4.68
CA LEU A 216 -12.67 17.82 4.17
C LEU A 216 -11.19 18.18 4.03
N ASP A 217 -10.33 17.31 4.51
CA ASP A 217 -8.90 17.55 4.65
C ASP A 217 -8.07 16.34 4.21
N TYR A 218 -6.79 16.60 3.94
CA TYR A 218 -5.77 15.56 3.80
C TYR A 218 -4.92 15.52 5.08
N GLU A 219 -4.21 14.42 5.28
CA GLU A 219 -3.13 14.32 6.27
C GLU A 219 -1.91 13.72 5.61
N LEU A 220 -0.84 14.50 5.50
CA LEU A 220 0.44 14.03 4.98
C LEU A 220 1.05 13.05 5.98
N GLU A 221 1.17 11.79 5.57
CA GLU A 221 1.75 10.75 6.39
C GLU A 221 2.75 9.88 5.64
N MET A 222 3.49 9.10 6.41
CA MET A 222 4.09 7.88 5.93
C MET A 222 3.52 6.72 6.74
N ALA A 223 3.61 5.51 6.21
CA ALA A 223 3.21 4.33 6.95
C ALA A 223 4.20 3.20 6.69
N PHE A 224 4.39 2.32 7.66
CA PHE A 224 5.27 1.17 7.50
C PHE A 224 4.52 -0.14 7.61
N PHE A 225 4.93 -1.12 6.81
CA PHE A 225 4.44 -2.48 6.87
C PHE A 225 5.24 -3.29 7.88
N VAL A 226 4.53 -4.00 8.75
CA VAL A 226 5.14 -4.99 9.64
C VAL A 226 5.57 -6.20 8.81
N GLY A 227 6.76 -6.72 9.09
CA GLY A 227 7.33 -7.92 8.48
C GLY A 227 7.71 -8.97 9.51
N GLY A 228 8.08 -10.17 9.05
CA GLY A 228 8.44 -11.40 9.73
C GLY A 228 7.26 -12.09 10.44
N GLN A 229 7.54 -13.26 11.00
CA GLN A 229 6.58 -14.05 11.78
C GLN A 229 5.95 -13.27 12.93
N ALA A 230 4.63 -13.38 13.06
CA ALA A 230 3.90 -12.69 14.12
C ALA A 230 4.46 -12.99 15.52
N ASN A 231 4.59 -11.98 16.36
CA ASN A 231 4.84 -12.22 17.78
C ASN A 231 3.60 -12.91 18.40
N PRO A 232 3.75 -13.93 19.25
CA PRO A 232 2.63 -14.54 19.93
C PRO A 232 1.83 -13.50 20.74
N LEU A 233 0.51 -13.65 20.78
CA LEU A 233 -0.34 -12.85 21.65
C LEU A 233 0.15 -12.98 23.11
N GLY A 234 0.32 -11.85 23.79
CA GLY A 234 0.91 -11.76 25.12
C GLY A 234 2.44 -11.60 25.14
N ARG A 235 3.14 -11.69 24.00
CA ARG A 235 4.59 -11.45 23.91
C ARG A 235 4.89 -10.12 23.20
N PRO A 236 5.29 -9.06 23.91
CA PRO A 236 5.66 -7.81 23.28
C PRO A 236 6.94 -7.94 22.43
N LEU A 237 7.08 -7.08 21.44
CA LEU A 237 8.32 -6.86 20.71
C LEU A 237 9.24 -5.95 21.54
N THR A 238 10.53 -6.25 21.52
CA THR A 238 11.57 -5.43 22.15
C THR A 238 12.12 -4.41 21.15
N MET A 239 12.77 -3.36 21.67
CA MET A 239 13.45 -2.37 20.83
C MET A 239 14.52 -2.99 19.91
N ALA A 240 15.21 -4.03 20.39
CA ALA A 240 16.21 -4.75 19.61
C ALA A 240 15.61 -5.56 18.45
N GLU A 241 14.37 -6.04 18.59
CA GLU A 241 13.66 -6.74 17.51
C GLU A 241 13.05 -5.76 16.49
N ALA A 242 12.67 -4.55 16.93
CA ALA A 242 11.78 -3.65 16.21
C ALA A 242 12.19 -3.37 14.75
N GLU A 243 13.48 -3.14 14.48
CA GLU A 243 13.94 -2.83 13.13
C GLU A 243 13.75 -4.01 12.15
N ASP A 244 13.96 -5.23 12.62
CA ASP A 244 13.80 -6.45 11.83
C ASP A 244 12.33 -6.85 11.63
N ARG A 245 11.42 -6.12 12.27
CA ARG A 245 9.97 -6.25 12.15
C ARG A 245 9.35 -5.19 11.24
N ILE A 246 10.14 -4.28 10.66
CA ILE A 246 9.67 -3.26 9.73
C ILE A 246 10.17 -3.61 8.33
N PHE A 247 9.25 -4.05 7.46
CA PHE A 247 9.58 -4.46 6.10
C PHE A 247 9.97 -3.27 5.22
N GLY A 248 9.15 -2.21 5.25
CA GLY A 248 9.35 -1.03 4.43
C GLY A 248 8.23 -0.02 4.61
N VAL A 249 8.34 1.09 3.90
CA VAL A 249 7.60 2.33 4.13
C VAL A 249 6.93 2.80 2.83
N VAL A 250 5.75 3.38 2.96
CA VAL A 250 4.95 4.01 1.90
C VAL A 250 4.58 5.44 2.30
N VAL A 251 4.25 6.29 1.33
CA VAL A 251 3.56 7.57 1.59
C VAL A 251 2.08 7.29 1.79
N MET A 252 1.45 7.96 2.75
CA MET A 252 0.05 7.76 3.10
C MET A 252 -0.69 9.11 3.17
N ASN A 253 -1.96 9.10 2.77
CA ASN A 253 -2.89 10.20 3.00
C ASN A 253 -4.07 9.68 3.83
N ASP A 254 -4.18 10.12 5.07
CA ASP A 254 -5.31 9.79 5.95
C ASP A 254 -6.43 10.84 5.82
N TRP A 255 -7.31 10.63 4.84
CA TRP A 255 -8.37 11.59 4.51
C TRP A 255 -9.28 11.82 5.72
N SER A 256 -9.59 13.10 5.97
CA SER A 256 -10.20 13.50 7.23
C SER A 256 -11.38 14.43 7.05
N ALA A 257 -12.52 14.11 7.67
CA ALA A 257 -13.69 14.97 7.71
C ALA A 257 -13.78 15.69 9.06
N ARG A 258 -13.16 16.88 9.16
CA ARG A 258 -12.87 17.53 10.46
C ARG A 258 -14.10 17.91 11.28
N ASP A 259 -15.18 18.29 10.61
CA ASP A 259 -16.45 18.66 11.24
C ASP A 259 -17.22 17.44 11.76
N ILE A 260 -17.19 16.32 11.03
CA ILE A 260 -17.69 15.03 11.53
C ILE A 260 -16.83 14.60 12.73
N GLN A 261 -15.51 14.67 12.60
CA GLN A 261 -14.55 14.25 13.63
C GLN A 261 -14.80 15.00 14.96
N ALA A 262 -14.93 16.33 14.89
CA ALA A 262 -15.12 17.16 16.07
C ALA A 262 -16.38 16.79 16.86
N TRP A 263 -17.44 16.33 16.18
CA TRP A 263 -18.69 15.91 16.80
C TRP A 263 -18.61 14.50 17.42
N GLU A 264 -17.92 13.57 16.77
CA GLU A 264 -17.96 12.15 17.18
C GLU A 264 -16.84 11.72 18.15
N TYR A 265 -15.68 12.40 18.15
CA TYR A 265 -14.45 11.79 18.70
C TYR A 265 -14.39 11.69 20.22
N VAL A 266 -15.20 12.44 20.96
CA VAL A 266 -15.19 12.38 22.43
C VAL A 266 -16.23 11.36 22.90
N PRO A 267 -15.84 10.35 23.71
CA PRO A 267 -14.51 10.08 24.27
C PRO A 267 -13.68 9.01 23.53
N LEU A 268 -14.21 8.42 22.45
CA LEU A 268 -13.71 7.15 21.90
C LEU A 268 -12.64 7.28 20.81
N GLY A 269 -12.33 8.50 20.38
CA GLY A 269 -11.40 8.80 19.30
C GLY A 269 -12.06 8.89 17.91
N PRO A 270 -11.27 9.19 16.86
CA PRO A 270 -11.76 9.32 15.49
C PRO A 270 -12.38 8.02 14.98
N PHE A 271 -13.47 8.11 14.20
CA PHE A 271 -14.14 6.92 13.67
C PHE A 271 -14.65 7.14 12.23
N THR A 272 -15.89 7.61 12.03
CA THR A 272 -16.46 7.79 10.69
C THR A 272 -15.82 8.93 9.92
N ALA A 273 -15.17 9.85 10.63
CA ALA A 273 -14.42 10.94 10.04
C ALA A 273 -13.08 10.53 9.43
N LYS A 274 -12.67 9.26 9.55
CA LYS A 274 -11.42 8.70 9.02
C LYS A 274 -11.65 7.43 8.19
N ASN A 275 -12.62 6.61 8.57
CA ASN A 275 -12.84 5.29 7.96
C ASN A 275 -13.41 5.30 6.53
N PHE A 276 -13.62 6.47 5.93
CA PHE A 276 -14.19 6.58 4.58
C PHE A 276 -13.13 6.40 3.48
N ALA A 277 -11.88 6.78 3.73
CA ALA A 277 -10.75 6.51 2.84
C ALA A 277 -9.40 6.79 3.52
N THR A 278 -8.43 5.92 3.31
CA THR A 278 -7.00 6.18 3.54
C THR A 278 -6.26 5.76 2.28
N SER A 279 -5.42 6.60 1.69
CA SER A 279 -4.71 6.26 0.44
C SER A 279 -3.23 5.97 0.71
N VAL A 280 -2.66 4.96 0.05
CA VAL A 280 -1.21 4.65 0.14
C VAL A 280 -0.52 4.59 -1.21
N SER A 281 0.76 4.98 -1.26
CA SER A 281 1.60 4.79 -2.44
C SER A 281 1.85 3.29 -2.67
N PRO A 282 1.93 2.82 -3.93
CA PRO A 282 1.96 1.38 -4.22
C PRO A 282 3.33 0.72 -4.04
N TRP A 283 4.41 1.51 -3.96
CA TRP A 283 5.78 1.02 -3.86
C TRP A 283 6.27 1.05 -2.42
N VAL A 284 6.56 -0.13 -1.86
CA VAL A 284 7.08 -0.29 -0.50
C VAL A 284 8.60 -0.20 -0.53
N VAL A 285 9.14 0.93 -0.05
CA VAL A 285 10.59 1.18 0.03
C VAL A 285 11.12 0.55 1.31
N THR A 286 12.08 -0.39 1.19
CA THR A 286 12.67 -1.08 2.35
C THR A 286 13.49 -0.14 3.22
N LEU A 287 13.57 -0.38 4.53
CA LEU A 287 14.45 0.41 5.43
C LEU A 287 15.93 0.31 5.01
N ASP A 288 16.34 -0.80 4.39
CA ASP A 288 17.70 -0.97 3.87
C ASP A 288 18.01 0.00 2.71
N ALA A 289 17.01 0.41 1.92
CA ALA A 289 17.16 1.45 0.90
C ALA A 289 17.32 2.85 1.51
N LEU A 290 16.82 3.05 2.73
CA LEU A 290 16.84 4.32 3.44
C LEU A 290 18.03 4.46 4.39
N ASN A 291 18.87 3.43 4.51
CA ASN A 291 19.88 3.33 5.56
C ASN A 291 20.92 4.48 5.53
N ASP A 292 21.30 4.92 4.34
CA ASP A 292 22.28 6.01 4.14
C ASP A 292 21.67 7.39 4.46
N PHE A 293 20.35 7.47 4.62
CA PHE A 293 19.62 8.70 4.91
C PHE A 293 19.15 8.78 6.36
N ARG A 294 19.61 7.88 7.23
CA ARG A 294 19.31 7.94 8.67
C ARG A 294 19.80 9.23 9.30
N CYS A 295 18.98 9.81 10.17
CA CYS A 295 19.28 11.04 10.90
C CYS A 295 18.51 11.10 12.23
N ALA A 296 18.73 12.16 13.00
CA ALA A 296 17.99 12.43 14.21
C ALA A 296 16.52 12.81 13.91
N THR A 297 15.65 12.59 14.90
CA THR A 297 14.26 13.08 14.93
C THR A 297 14.21 14.59 15.24
N SER A 298 13.01 15.17 15.31
CA SER A 298 12.82 16.54 15.83
C SER A 298 13.22 16.69 17.31
N ALA A 299 13.37 15.59 18.05
CA ALA A 299 13.87 15.59 19.43
C ALA A 299 15.41 15.77 19.51
N GLY A 300 16.13 15.67 18.39
CA GLY A 300 17.59 15.71 18.35
C GLY A 300 18.23 14.33 18.55
N GLU A 301 19.51 14.32 18.94
CA GLU A 301 20.31 13.09 19.07
C GLU A 301 19.85 12.15 20.20
N ALA A 302 19.06 12.65 21.16
CA ALA A 302 18.52 11.89 22.28
C ALA A 302 17.22 12.53 22.82
N GLN A 303 16.27 11.71 23.30
CA GLN A 303 15.10 12.18 24.04
C GLN A 303 15.44 12.30 25.53
N THR A 304 15.56 13.54 26.03
CA THR A 304 15.95 13.82 27.42
C THR A 304 14.92 14.63 28.22
N ASN A 305 13.88 15.18 27.57
CA ASN A 305 12.90 16.03 28.24
C ASN A 305 11.45 15.75 27.76
N PRO A 306 10.72 14.87 28.46
CA PRO A 306 11.23 13.89 29.42
C PRO A 306 12.01 12.77 28.72
N GLU A 307 12.86 12.07 29.47
CA GLU A 307 13.42 10.80 29.01
C GLU A 307 12.30 9.74 28.93
N PRO A 308 12.15 9.00 27.83
CA PRO A 308 11.19 7.91 27.73
C PRO A 308 11.51 6.77 28.69
N LEU A 309 10.48 6.00 29.09
CA LEU A 309 10.68 4.79 29.88
C LEU A 309 11.59 3.79 29.15
N PRO A 310 12.33 2.91 29.88
CA PRO A 310 13.37 2.05 29.31
C PRO A 310 12.95 1.22 28.09
N TYR A 311 11.69 0.77 28.02
CA TYR A 311 11.22 -0.04 26.89
C TYR A 311 11.12 0.74 25.56
N LEU A 312 11.06 2.07 25.61
CA LEU A 312 11.06 2.97 24.44
C LEU A 312 12.44 3.56 24.13
N GLN A 313 13.46 3.25 24.91
CA GLN A 313 14.79 3.78 24.67
C GLN A 313 15.44 3.05 23.51
N ASP A 314 15.75 3.81 22.45
CA ASP A 314 16.46 3.31 21.28
C ASP A 314 17.97 3.53 21.46
N PRO A 315 18.80 2.47 21.50
CA PRO A 315 20.25 2.63 21.63
C PRO A 315 20.89 3.38 20.46
N GLU A 316 20.21 3.47 19.31
CA GLU A 316 20.65 4.21 18.13
C GLU A 316 19.78 5.45 17.84
N TYR A 317 19.22 6.08 18.88
CA TYR A 317 18.23 7.15 18.73
C TYR A 317 18.66 8.30 17.79
N GLY A 318 19.93 8.72 17.86
CA GLY A 318 20.46 9.78 16.98
C GLY A 318 20.43 9.49 15.48
N ARG A 319 20.15 8.22 15.10
CA ARG A 319 19.97 7.77 13.71
C ARG A 319 18.65 7.04 13.51
N SER A 320 17.64 7.39 14.31
CA SER A 320 16.36 6.67 14.35
C SER A 320 15.27 7.21 13.41
N SER A 321 15.50 8.35 12.76
CA SER A 321 14.64 8.87 11.69
C SER A 321 15.36 8.86 10.34
N TYR A 322 14.70 9.37 9.30
CA TYR A 322 15.20 9.38 7.93
C TYR A 322 14.98 10.74 7.29
N ASN A 323 15.99 11.25 6.57
CA ASN A 323 15.89 12.49 5.82
C ASN A 323 15.16 12.25 4.49
N VAL A 324 13.85 12.13 4.57
CA VAL A 324 12.95 11.95 3.42
C VAL A 324 12.16 13.24 3.25
N ARG A 325 12.44 13.98 2.18
CA ARG A 325 11.65 15.14 1.78
C ARG A 325 10.27 14.66 1.36
N LEU A 326 9.23 15.32 1.86
CA LEU A 326 7.83 15.03 1.54
C LEU A 326 7.18 16.29 0.95
N GLU A 327 6.29 16.10 -0.02
CA GLU A 327 5.58 17.20 -0.67
C GLU A 327 4.11 16.85 -0.84
N VAL A 328 3.26 17.85 -0.62
CA VAL A 328 1.83 17.81 -0.93
C VAL A 328 1.53 18.84 -1.99
N GLN A 329 0.83 18.41 -3.02
CA GLN A 329 0.30 19.27 -4.06
C GLN A 329 -1.21 19.09 -4.19
N ILE A 330 -1.89 20.16 -4.60
CA ILE A 330 -3.32 20.16 -4.92
C ILE A 330 -3.50 20.64 -6.35
N GLN A 331 -4.25 19.89 -7.14
CA GLN A 331 -4.70 20.29 -8.47
C GLN A 331 -6.21 20.50 -8.45
N GLY A 332 -6.66 21.73 -8.68
CA GLY A 332 -8.07 22.03 -8.89
C GLY A 332 -8.59 21.45 -10.20
N PRO A 333 -9.92 21.30 -10.36
CA PRO A 333 -10.51 20.64 -11.54
C PRO A 333 -10.28 21.39 -12.86
N GLN A 334 -9.93 22.67 -12.81
CA GLN A 334 -9.63 23.51 -13.98
C GLN A 334 -8.13 23.77 -14.15
N ASP A 335 -7.30 23.30 -13.22
CA ASP A 335 -5.87 23.58 -13.22
C ASP A 335 -5.15 22.60 -14.15
N THR A 336 -4.23 23.10 -14.97
CA THR A 336 -3.39 22.27 -15.85
C THR A 336 -2.19 21.68 -15.13
N THR A 337 -1.78 22.27 -14.02
CA THR A 337 -0.65 21.81 -13.19
C THR A 337 -1.02 21.88 -11.71
N PRO A 338 -0.52 20.94 -10.87
CA PRO A 338 -0.76 20.95 -9.44
C PRO A 338 0.01 22.10 -8.75
N SER A 339 -0.54 22.67 -7.68
CA SER A 339 0.12 23.66 -6.82
C SER A 339 0.71 22.99 -5.58
N THR A 340 1.99 23.19 -5.28
CA THR A 340 2.59 22.74 -4.01
C THR A 340 2.04 23.56 -2.86
N VAL A 341 1.49 22.88 -1.84
CA VAL A 341 0.88 23.51 -0.66
C VAL A 341 1.64 23.21 0.63
N SER A 342 2.48 22.17 0.64
CA SER A 342 3.32 21.83 1.78
C SER A 342 4.57 21.08 1.32
N VAL A 343 5.72 21.41 1.91
CA VAL A 343 6.98 20.69 1.79
C VAL A 343 7.52 20.41 3.18
N SER A 344 7.46 19.16 3.60
CA SER A 344 7.86 18.70 4.93
C SER A 344 8.95 17.63 4.85
N ASN A 345 9.23 16.96 5.97
CA ASN A 345 10.24 15.92 6.03
C ASN A 345 9.94 14.91 7.15
N LEU A 346 10.17 13.62 6.89
CA LEU A 346 10.00 12.55 7.88
C LEU A 346 10.87 12.75 9.13
N LYS A 347 12.01 13.44 9.01
CA LYS A 347 12.87 13.75 10.17
C LYS A 347 12.19 14.58 11.26
N TYR A 348 11.07 15.25 10.96
CA TYR A 348 10.35 16.05 11.96
C TYR A 348 9.47 15.23 12.90
N MET A 349 9.30 13.93 12.65
CA MET A 349 8.65 13.04 13.61
C MET A 349 9.40 13.01 14.94
N TYR A 350 8.66 13.02 16.06
CA TYR A 350 9.24 12.95 17.40
C TYR A 350 9.43 11.51 17.86
N TRP A 351 8.39 10.68 17.70
CA TRP A 351 8.46 9.23 17.92
C TRP A 351 8.82 8.53 16.62
N ASN A 352 9.84 7.67 16.67
CA ASN A 352 10.29 6.92 15.49
C ASN A 352 9.48 5.62 15.27
N PHE A 353 9.66 4.97 14.11
CA PHE A 353 8.94 3.74 13.77
C PHE A 353 9.16 2.60 14.77
N LYS A 354 10.39 2.46 15.30
CA LYS A 354 10.72 1.40 16.27
C LYS A 354 9.96 1.60 17.58
N GLN A 355 9.92 2.83 18.08
CA GLN A 355 9.16 3.19 19.28
C GLN A 355 7.65 2.97 19.10
N GLN A 356 7.10 3.36 17.95
CA GLN A 356 5.70 3.12 17.60
C GLN A 356 5.37 1.63 17.64
N LEU A 357 6.16 0.80 16.95
CA LEU A 357 5.94 -0.65 16.90
C LEU A 357 6.08 -1.33 18.27
N VAL A 358 7.13 -0.98 19.02
CA VAL A 358 7.37 -1.51 20.37
C VAL A 358 6.22 -1.14 21.29
N HIS A 359 5.79 0.12 21.29
CA HIS A 359 4.66 0.55 22.10
C HIS A 359 3.39 -0.18 21.75
N HIS A 360 3.09 -0.36 20.46
CA HIS A 360 1.88 -1.04 20.02
C HIS A 360 1.80 -2.48 20.58
N SER A 361 2.94 -3.17 20.62
CA SER A 361 3.01 -4.55 21.11
C SER A 361 3.12 -4.68 22.63
N VAL A 362 3.36 -3.59 23.38
CA VAL A 362 3.83 -3.63 24.78
C VAL A 362 2.87 -4.35 25.74
N THR A 363 1.57 -4.30 25.46
CA THR A 363 0.51 -4.97 26.24
C THR A 363 0.24 -6.41 25.79
N GLY A 364 1.03 -6.92 24.84
CA GLY A 364 0.90 -8.25 24.27
C GLY A 364 0.20 -8.30 22.91
N CYS A 365 -0.08 -7.16 22.26
CA CYS A 365 -0.66 -7.14 20.91
C CYS A 365 0.25 -7.88 19.91
N ASN A 366 -0.33 -8.77 19.12
CA ASN A 366 0.38 -9.53 18.09
C ASN A 366 0.41 -8.79 16.76
N MET A 367 1.61 -8.40 16.34
CA MET A 367 1.88 -7.71 15.08
C MET A 367 2.16 -8.74 13.98
N LYS A 368 1.43 -8.69 12.86
CA LYS A 368 1.48 -9.67 11.77
C LYS A 368 2.09 -9.06 10.51
N ALA A 369 2.64 -9.92 9.65
CA ALA A 369 3.16 -9.50 8.36
C ALA A 369 2.04 -8.89 7.49
N GLY A 370 2.24 -7.64 7.05
CA GLY A 370 1.26 -6.88 6.27
C GLY A 370 0.37 -5.93 7.08
N ASP A 371 0.46 -5.92 8.43
CA ASP A 371 -0.15 -4.84 9.21
C ASP A 371 0.48 -3.49 8.84
N LEU A 372 -0.32 -2.43 8.81
CA LEU A 372 0.07 -1.09 8.38
C LEU A 372 0.02 -0.12 9.57
N LEU A 373 1.13 0.59 9.82
CA LEU A 373 1.23 1.55 10.91
C LEU A 373 1.54 2.95 10.34
N GLY A 374 0.56 3.86 10.42
CA GLY A 374 0.65 5.27 10.04
C GLY A 374 1.43 6.11 11.05
N THR A 375 2.13 7.14 10.60
CA THR A 375 2.95 7.98 11.48
C THR A 375 2.12 8.92 12.37
N GLY A 376 0.90 9.22 11.97
CA GLY A 376 0.25 10.49 12.24
C GLY A 376 0.78 11.58 11.32
N THR A 377 -0.03 12.62 11.14
CA THR A 377 0.25 13.77 10.28
C THR A 377 1.65 14.36 10.52
N ILE A 378 2.45 14.48 9.46
CA ILE A 378 3.82 15.00 9.48
C ILE A 378 3.80 16.51 9.24
N SER A 379 4.15 17.29 10.28
CA SER A 379 4.28 18.75 10.19
C SER A 379 5.69 19.14 10.58
N GLY A 380 6.28 20.07 9.84
CA GLY A 380 7.55 20.68 10.18
C GLY A 380 7.39 21.99 10.96
N PRO A 381 8.51 22.66 11.29
CA PRO A 381 8.51 23.84 12.14
C PRO A 381 8.07 25.14 11.44
N THR A 382 7.87 25.11 10.12
CA THR A 382 7.53 26.30 9.31
C THR A 382 6.13 26.19 8.71
N ASP A 383 5.49 27.33 8.44
CA ASP A 383 4.12 27.41 7.89
C ASP A 383 3.94 26.68 6.55
N ASP A 384 4.99 26.57 5.75
CA ASP A 384 5.03 25.87 4.46
C ASP A 384 5.32 24.36 4.59
N SER A 385 5.44 23.84 5.81
CA SER A 385 5.75 22.43 6.10
C SER A 385 4.67 21.70 6.90
N LEU A 386 3.49 22.31 7.04
CA LEU A 386 2.35 21.78 7.78
C LEU A 386 1.69 20.63 7.02
N GLY A 387 1.32 19.56 7.73
CA GLY A 387 0.85 18.30 7.13
C GLY A 387 -0.64 18.23 6.80
N SER A 388 -1.41 19.30 7.01
CA SER A 388 -2.86 19.33 6.76
C SER A 388 -3.37 20.73 6.38
N LEU A 389 -4.52 20.82 5.71
CA LEU A 389 -5.19 22.12 5.51
C LEU A 389 -5.80 22.65 6.80
N LEU A 390 -6.15 21.80 7.77
CA LEU A 390 -6.52 22.25 9.12
C LEU A 390 -5.44 23.17 9.70
N GLU A 391 -4.17 22.77 9.60
CA GLU A 391 -3.02 23.56 10.05
C GLU A 391 -2.72 24.72 9.10
N GLY A 392 -2.66 24.45 7.79
CA GLY A 392 -2.37 25.47 6.77
C GLY A 392 -3.38 26.63 6.78
N SER A 393 -4.66 26.34 6.95
CA SER A 393 -5.73 27.34 7.05
C SER A 393 -5.98 27.84 8.46
N TRP A 394 -5.29 27.28 9.46
CA TRP A 394 -5.49 27.57 10.88
C TRP A 394 -6.97 27.48 11.30
N ARG A 395 -7.56 26.28 11.14
CA ARG A 395 -9.00 26.01 11.34
C ARG A 395 -9.90 26.95 10.51
N GLY A 396 -9.46 27.27 9.29
CA GLY A 396 -10.18 28.12 8.34
C GLY A 396 -10.13 29.63 8.64
N SER A 397 -9.30 30.10 9.59
CA SER A 397 -9.14 31.53 9.86
C SER A 397 -8.25 32.24 8.82
N ARG A 398 -7.39 31.50 8.11
CA ARG A 398 -6.57 32.00 7.00
C ARG A 398 -6.78 31.14 5.74
N GLU A 399 -6.29 31.63 4.61
CA GLU A 399 -6.38 30.94 3.32
C GLU A 399 -5.01 30.37 2.90
N VAL A 400 -5.05 29.26 2.17
CA VAL A 400 -3.89 28.62 1.55
C VAL A 400 -3.94 28.92 0.04
N PRO A 401 -2.94 29.60 -0.54
CA PRO A 401 -2.92 29.93 -1.96
C PRO A 401 -2.49 28.76 -2.83
N MET A 402 -3.21 28.50 -3.92
CA MET A 402 -2.83 27.57 -4.99
C MET A 402 -1.94 28.33 -5.99
N ALA A 403 -0.64 28.38 -5.71
CA ALA A 403 0.31 29.30 -6.34
C ALA A 403 0.48 29.15 -7.87
N ASN A 404 -0.02 28.08 -8.49
CA ASN A 404 0.17 27.81 -9.93
C ASN A 404 -1.01 28.24 -10.83
N SER A 405 -2.04 28.93 -10.31
CA SER A 405 -3.10 29.52 -11.15
C SER A 405 -2.80 30.98 -11.53
N THR A 406 -3.04 31.31 -12.80
CA THR A 406 -2.88 32.65 -13.44
C THR A 406 -3.26 33.84 -12.57
N GLU A 407 -2.53 34.96 -12.66
CA GLU A 407 -2.70 36.33 -12.07
C GLU A 407 -3.30 36.50 -10.66
N THR A 408 -4.31 35.73 -10.26
CA THR A 408 -4.83 35.58 -8.89
C THR A 408 -4.89 34.08 -8.51
N PRO A 409 -4.13 33.62 -7.50
CA PRO A 409 -4.12 32.22 -7.08
C PRO A 409 -5.48 31.81 -6.50
N ALA A 410 -5.98 30.64 -6.88
CA ALA A 410 -7.17 30.07 -6.23
C ALA A 410 -6.88 29.83 -4.74
N MET A 411 -7.86 30.09 -3.87
CA MET A 411 -7.69 29.94 -2.43
C MET A 411 -8.39 28.69 -1.90
N ARG A 412 -7.79 28.07 -0.88
CA ARG A 412 -8.38 26.94 -0.14
C ARG A 412 -8.34 27.20 1.37
N LYS A 413 -9.34 26.66 2.05
CA LYS A 413 -9.33 26.46 3.50
C LYS A 413 -9.38 24.97 3.81
N PHE A 414 -10.21 24.26 3.05
CA PHE A 414 -10.39 22.81 3.03
C PHE A 414 -10.60 22.38 1.57
N LEU A 415 -10.56 21.07 1.32
CA LEU A 415 -10.69 20.49 -0.01
C LEU A 415 -12.08 20.70 -0.60
N LYS A 416 -12.13 21.05 -1.89
CA LYS A 416 -13.36 21.17 -2.69
C LYS A 416 -13.56 19.93 -3.56
N ASP A 417 -14.78 19.72 -4.00
CA ASP A 417 -15.08 18.67 -4.97
C ASP A 417 -14.34 18.93 -6.28
N GLY A 418 -13.72 17.89 -6.83
CA GLY A 418 -12.87 17.96 -8.01
C GLY A 418 -11.39 18.24 -7.73
N ASP A 419 -11.02 18.65 -6.52
CA ASP A 419 -9.60 18.77 -6.13
C ASP A 419 -8.93 17.39 -6.14
N THR A 420 -7.72 17.31 -6.68
CA THR A 420 -6.86 16.13 -6.61
C THR A 420 -5.69 16.42 -5.69
N VAL A 421 -5.53 15.62 -4.64
CA VAL A 421 -4.37 15.70 -3.74
C VAL A 421 -3.32 14.72 -4.23
N ILE A 422 -2.07 15.17 -4.32
CA ILE A 422 -0.93 14.37 -4.74
C ILE A 422 0.15 14.53 -3.68
N MET A 423 0.60 13.43 -3.09
CA MET A 423 1.73 13.42 -2.16
C MET A 423 2.86 12.57 -2.72
N SER A 424 4.08 13.05 -2.55
CA SER A 424 5.27 12.31 -2.96
C SER A 424 6.41 12.50 -1.97
N GLY A 425 7.39 11.61 -2.03
CA GLY A 425 8.55 11.70 -1.16
C GLY A 425 9.80 11.09 -1.77
N TYR A 426 10.95 11.58 -1.34
CA TYR A 426 12.25 10.99 -1.66
C TYR A 426 13.34 11.36 -0.65
N ALA A 427 14.30 10.45 -0.50
CA ALA A 427 15.59 10.71 0.12
C ALA A 427 16.60 11.12 -0.95
N GLN A 428 17.30 12.23 -0.76
CA GLN A 428 18.24 12.78 -1.75
C GLN A 428 19.66 12.28 -1.48
N GLY A 429 20.22 11.50 -2.39
CA GLY A 429 21.62 11.09 -2.40
C GLY A 429 22.48 11.95 -3.32
N GLU A 430 23.76 11.63 -3.42
CA GLU A 430 24.68 12.26 -4.37
C GLU A 430 24.44 11.71 -5.78
N GLY A 431 23.69 12.45 -6.61
CA GLY A 431 23.42 12.08 -8.00
C GLY A 431 22.30 11.05 -8.21
N TYR A 432 21.53 10.70 -7.17
CA TYR A 432 20.35 9.83 -7.25
C TYR A 432 19.32 10.16 -6.17
N ARG A 433 18.10 9.62 -6.29
CA ARG A 433 17.03 9.70 -5.26
C ARG A 433 16.49 8.33 -4.90
N VAL A 434 16.23 8.08 -3.62
CA VAL A 434 15.40 6.94 -3.18
C VAL A 434 13.99 7.45 -2.96
N GLY A 435 13.13 7.29 -3.96
CA GLY A 435 11.78 7.84 -3.97
C GLY A 435 10.67 6.80 -3.76
N PHE A 436 9.48 7.29 -3.43
CA PHE A 436 8.33 6.45 -3.07
C PHE A 436 7.25 6.40 -4.17
N GLY A 437 7.55 6.91 -5.37
CA GLY A 437 6.52 7.32 -6.31
C GLY A 437 5.62 8.42 -5.72
N ALA A 438 4.32 8.37 -6.03
CA ALA A 438 3.32 9.26 -5.50
C ALA A 438 2.09 8.49 -4.99
N VAL A 439 1.35 9.10 -4.07
CA VAL A 439 -0.03 8.75 -3.74
C VAL A 439 -0.94 9.88 -4.16
N SER A 440 -1.97 9.58 -4.95
CA SER A 440 -2.94 10.56 -5.42
C SER A 440 -4.37 10.09 -5.18
N GLY A 441 -5.29 11.04 -5.02
CA GLY A 441 -6.72 10.77 -4.96
C GLY A 441 -7.52 12.04 -5.28
N LYS A 442 -8.57 11.88 -6.09
CA LYS A 442 -9.47 12.97 -6.47
C LYS A 442 -10.71 12.96 -5.58
N VAL A 443 -11.06 14.13 -5.05
CA VAL A 443 -12.29 14.31 -4.26
C VAL A 443 -13.49 14.33 -5.19
N LEU A 444 -14.42 13.40 -4.99
CA LEU A 444 -15.74 13.39 -5.64
C LEU A 444 -16.80 13.99 -4.72
N ALA A 445 -17.84 14.54 -5.33
CA ALA A 445 -18.99 15.07 -4.60
C ALA A 445 -19.69 13.97 -3.79
N ALA A 446 -20.28 14.35 -2.66
CA ALA A 446 -21.02 13.42 -1.82
C ALA A 446 -22.15 12.73 -2.60
N GLY A 447 -22.30 11.42 -2.42
CA GLY A 447 -23.27 10.59 -3.16
C GLY A 447 -22.80 10.11 -4.54
N SER A 448 -21.57 10.44 -4.96
CA SER A 448 -20.98 9.89 -6.18
C SER A 448 -20.69 8.38 -6.06
N THR A 449 -20.75 7.66 -7.18
CA THR A 449 -20.30 6.25 -7.26
C THR A 449 -18.87 6.21 -7.80
N THR A 450 -17.95 5.54 -7.10
CA THR A 450 -16.57 5.36 -7.58
C THR A 450 -16.49 4.31 -8.68
N LYS A 451 -15.38 4.30 -9.44
CA LYS A 451 -15.14 3.26 -10.46
C LYS A 451 -15.07 1.87 -9.83
N GLU A 452 -14.45 1.77 -8.66
CA GLU A 452 -14.33 0.54 -7.88
C GLU A 452 -15.71 0.05 -7.42
N ALA A 453 -16.56 0.95 -6.91
CA ALA A 453 -17.92 0.61 -6.50
C ALA A 453 -18.77 0.17 -7.71
N ALA A 454 -18.64 0.85 -8.85
CA ALA A 454 -19.30 0.46 -10.08
C ALA A 454 -18.83 -0.92 -10.58
N ALA A 455 -17.51 -1.19 -10.53
CA ALA A 455 -16.94 -2.48 -10.90
C ALA A 455 -17.37 -3.60 -9.94
N ALA A 456 -17.41 -3.34 -8.63
CA ALA A 456 -17.88 -4.28 -7.63
C ALA A 456 -19.38 -4.59 -7.80
N ALA A 457 -20.21 -3.57 -8.08
CA ALA A 457 -21.62 -3.75 -8.38
C ALA A 457 -21.84 -4.55 -9.67
N ALA A 458 -21.06 -4.28 -10.72
CA ALA A 458 -21.10 -5.03 -11.97
C ALA A 458 -20.67 -6.50 -11.76
N LYS A 459 -19.63 -6.74 -10.96
CA LYS A 459 -19.20 -8.08 -10.57
C LYS A 459 -20.26 -8.81 -9.75
N ALA A 460 -20.83 -8.16 -8.74
CA ALA A 460 -21.90 -8.75 -7.93
C ALA A 460 -23.15 -9.06 -8.77
N ALA A 461 -23.49 -8.21 -9.73
CA ALA A 461 -24.57 -8.47 -10.68
C ALA A 461 -24.23 -9.67 -11.60
N ALA A 462 -22.99 -9.77 -12.09
CA ALA A 462 -22.53 -10.91 -12.88
C ALA A 462 -22.52 -12.21 -12.06
N ASP A 463 -22.03 -12.18 -10.82
CA ASP A 463 -22.00 -13.31 -9.89
C ASP A 463 -23.43 -13.73 -9.50
N ALA A 464 -24.35 -12.78 -9.29
CA ALA A 464 -25.76 -13.07 -9.04
C ALA A 464 -26.46 -13.65 -10.28
N THR A 465 -26.10 -13.20 -11.48
CA THR A 465 -26.59 -13.78 -12.74
C THR A 465 -26.03 -15.20 -12.95
N ASN A 466 -24.81 -15.46 -12.49
CA ASN A 466 -24.21 -16.80 -12.49
C ASN A 466 -24.76 -17.72 -11.39
N ALA A 467 -25.18 -17.17 -10.24
CA ALA A 467 -25.75 -17.91 -9.11
C ALA A 467 -27.26 -18.20 -9.26
N ALA A 468 -27.99 -17.40 -10.04
CA ALA A 468 -29.43 -17.56 -10.30
C ALA A 468 -29.72 -18.41 -11.56
N GLY A 469 -28.99 -19.51 -11.78
CA GLY A 469 -28.87 -20.22 -13.08
C GLY A 469 -30.15 -20.73 -13.80
N PRO A 470 -30.01 -21.42 -14.97
CA PRO A 470 -28.78 -22.09 -15.42
C PRO A 470 -28.41 -21.98 -16.92
N ARG A 471 -27.12 -22.09 -17.23
CA ARG A 471 -26.70 -22.96 -18.33
C ARG A 471 -26.65 -24.37 -17.74
N ASN A 472 -27.39 -25.33 -18.30
CA ASN A 472 -27.37 -26.72 -17.84
C ASN A 472 -26.14 -27.43 -18.42
N LEU A 473 -24.96 -26.96 -18.03
CA LEU A 473 -23.71 -27.61 -18.39
C LEU A 473 -23.61 -28.92 -17.61
N LYS A 474 -23.52 -30.04 -18.32
CA LYS A 474 -23.22 -31.35 -17.73
C LYS A 474 -21.89 -31.85 -18.27
N LEU A 475 -20.91 -32.01 -17.38
CA LEU A 475 -19.56 -32.45 -17.73
C LEU A 475 -19.41 -33.93 -17.37
N TYR A 476 -19.29 -34.77 -18.39
CA TYR A 476 -18.91 -36.16 -18.23
C TYR A 476 -17.38 -36.28 -18.18
N SER A 477 -16.87 -36.85 -17.11
CA SER A 477 -15.45 -36.70 -16.75
C SER A 477 -14.88 -37.95 -16.09
N TYR A 478 -13.67 -38.33 -16.50
CA TYR A 478 -12.90 -39.39 -15.87
C TYR A 478 -11.76 -38.80 -15.07
N TRP A 479 -11.69 -39.13 -13.79
CA TRP A 479 -10.80 -38.48 -12.84
C TRP A 479 -9.30 -38.65 -13.15
N ARG A 480 -8.92 -39.71 -13.87
CA ARG A 480 -7.53 -39.94 -14.32
C ARG A 480 -7.18 -39.28 -15.67
N SER A 481 -8.15 -38.69 -16.38
CA SER A 481 -7.91 -38.05 -17.68
C SER A 481 -7.34 -36.64 -17.51
N THR A 482 -6.17 -36.38 -18.10
CA THR A 482 -5.53 -35.05 -18.08
C THR A 482 -6.35 -34.01 -18.86
N SER A 483 -7.05 -34.42 -19.92
CA SER A 483 -7.99 -33.56 -20.65
C SER A 483 -9.19 -33.17 -19.77
N SER A 484 -9.70 -34.10 -18.96
CA SER A 484 -10.78 -33.83 -18.00
C SER A 484 -10.36 -32.85 -16.89
N TRP A 485 -9.09 -32.87 -16.47
CA TRP A 485 -8.56 -31.86 -15.55
C TRP A 485 -8.49 -30.47 -16.19
N ARG A 486 -8.03 -30.37 -17.45
CA ARG A 486 -7.93 -29.09 -18.16
C ARG A 486 -9.29 -28.42 -18.36
N VAL A 487 -10.33 -29.19 -18.70
CA VAL A 487 -11.69 -28.64 -18.87
C VAL A 487 -12.28 -28.17 -17.54
N ARG A 488 -12.10 -28.92 -16.45
CA ARG A 488 -12.54 -28.47 -15.11
C ARG A 488 -11.84 -27.18 -14.68
N LEU A 489 -10.54 -27.08 -14.93
CA LEU A 489 -9.78 -25.87 -14.66
C LEU A 489 -10.28 -24.70 -15.50
N ALA A 490 -10.56 -24.92 -16.80
CA ALA A 490 -11.11 -23.89 -17.68
C ALA A 490 -12.49 -23.41 -17.23
N LEU A 491 -13.40 -24.33 -16.84
CA LEU A 491 -14.73 -23.97 -16.33
C LEU A 491 -14.63 -23.20 -15.01
N ALA A 492 -13.74 -23.62 -14.10
CA ALA A 492 -13.48 -22.93 -12.84
C ALA A 492 -12.90 -21.51 -13.06
N LEU A 493 -11.93 -21.36 -13.96
CA LEU A 493 -11.35 -20.06 -14.34
C LEU A 493 -12.39 -19.13 -15.00
N LYS A 494 -13.41 -19.69 -15.63
CA LYS A 494 -14.52 -18.95 -16.24
C LYS A 494 -15.71 -18.73 -15.29
N GLY A 495 -15.64 -19.25 -14.06
CA GLY A 495 -16.73 -19.14 -13.08
C GLY A 495 -18.02 -19.86 -13.49
N LEU A 496 -17.94 -20.88 -14.35
CA LEU A 496 -19.10 -21.61 -14.85
C LEU A 496 -19.41 -22.81 -13.94
N SER A 497 -20.61 -22.85 -13.38
CA SER A 497 -21.15 -24.02 -12.69
C SER A 497 -21.58 -25.09 -13.68
N TYR A 498 -21.42 -26.36 -13.32
CA TYR A 498 -21.82 -27.50 -14.13
C TYR A 498 -22.15 -28.72 -13.24
N GLU A 499 -23.00 -29.61 -13.74
CA GLU A 499 -23.24 -30.93 -13.16
C GLU A 499 -22.06 -31.85 -13.52
N TYR A 500 -21.44 -32.49 -12.52
CA TYR A 500 -20.36 -33.45 -12.75
C TYR A 500 -20.92 -34.87 -12.86
N ALA A 501 -20.74 -35.49 -14.03
CA ALA A 501 -21.06 -36.89 -14.26
C ALA A 501 -19.76 -37.71 -14.32
N ALA A 502 -19.54 -38.59 -13.34
CA ALA A 502 -18.36 -39.45 -13.32
C ALA A 502 -18.48 -40.55 -14.38
N ILE A 503 -17.44 -40.72 -15.20
CA ILE A 503 -17.28 -41.89 -16.09
C ILE A 503 -16.09 -42.68 -15.58
N ASP A 504 -16.23 -44.00 -15.44
CA ASP A 504 -15.10 -44.92 -15.25
C ASP A 504 -14.75 -45.60 -16.57
N LEU A 505 -13.47 -45.55 -16.96
CA LEU A 505 -12.96 -46.14 -18.20
C LEU A 505 -12.19 -47.46 -17.97
N LEU A 506 -12.12 -47.95 -16.73
CA LEU A 506 -11.47 -49.22 -16.40
C LEU A 506 -12.49 -50.27 -15.97
N PRO A 507 -12.37 -51.55 -16.39
CA PRO A 507 -13.13 -52.64 -15.79
C PRO A 507 -12.64 -52.86 -14.35
N LEU A 508 -13.47 -52.59 -13.35
CA LEU A 508 -13.21 -53.01 -11.98
C LEU A 508 -13.53 -54.50 -11.83
N VAL A 509 -12.59 -55.23 -11.22
CA VAL A 509 -12.81 -56.60 -10.76
C VAL A 509 -13.94 -56.59 -9.72
N GLY A 510 -15.08 -57.19 -10.04
CA GLY A 510 -16.05 -57.63 -9.04
C GLY A 510 -17.31 -56.79 -8.82
N ASN A 511 -17.65 -55.80 -9.65
CA ASN A 511 -19.04 -55.35 -9.75
C ASN A 511 -19.30 -54.62 -11.08
N THR A 512 -20.53 -54.80 -11.56
CA THR A 512 -21.07 -54.45 -12.87
C THR A 512 -20.49 -53.20 -13.53
N THR A 513 -20.03 -53.40 -14.76
CA THR A 513 -19.95 -52.38 -15.82
C THR A 513 -21.24 -51.56 -15.89
N GLU A 514 -21.23 -50.33 -15.40
CA GLU A 514 -21.91 -49.26 -16.13
C GLU A 514 -20.98 -48.86 -17.26
N LEU A 515 -20.93 -49.72 -18.28
CA LEU A 515 -20.52 -49.33 -19.63
C LEU A 515 -21.32 -48.07 -19.95
N ILE A 516 -20.62 -47.03 -20.41
CA ILE A 516 -21.16 -45.81 -21.05
C ILE A 516 -22.56 -46.12 -21.57
N ASP A 517 -23.57 -45.56 -20.89
CA ASP A 517 -24.98 -45.78 -21.15
C ASP A 517 -25.25 -45.71 -22.67
N ALA A 518 -26.17 -46.53 -23.19
CA ALA A 518 -26.53 -46.50 -24.61
C ALA A 518 -26.89 -45.08 -25.07
N GLU A 519 -27.44 -44.27 -24.15
CA GLU A 519 -27.75 -42.86 -24.34
C GLU A 519 -26.49 -41.96 -24.43
N LEU A 520 -25.44 -42.24 -23.66
CA LEU A 520 -24.18 -41.49 -23.69
C LEU A 520 -23.34 -41.82 -24.93
N ARG A 521 -23.35 -43.08 -25.40
CA ARG A 521 -22.71 -43.47 -26.68
C ARG A 521 -23.35 -42.79 -27.87
N ALA A 522 -24.67 -42.58 -27.85
CA ALA A 522 -25.36 -41.85 -28.90
C ALA A 522 -24.90 -40.37 -28.99
N LYS A 523 -24.55 -39.77 -27.86
CA LYS A 523 -24.07 -38.38 -27.74
C LYS A 523 -22.54 -38.25 -27.86
N ASN A 524 -21.80 -39.34 -27.72
CA ASN A 524 -20.33 -39.38 -27.74
C ASN A 524 -19.81 -40.46 -28.71
N PRO A 525 -19.87 -40.22 -30.04
CA PRO A 525 -19.48 -41.21 -31.04
C PRO A 525 -17.99 -41.60 -30.98
N LEU A 526 -17.17 -40.77 -30.33
CA LEU A 526 -15.72 -40.95 -30.21
C LEU A 526 -15.32 -41.77 -28.98
N ASP A 527 -16.25 -42.04 -28.06
CA ASP A 527 -16.02 -42.78 -26.80
C ASP A 527 -14.87 -42.18 -25.95
N GLN A 528 -14.71 -40.85 -26.01
CA GLN A 528 -13.64 -40.11 -25.33
C GLN A 528 -14.18 -39.22 -24.21
N VAL A 529 -13.34 -38.91 -23.23
CA VAL A 529 -13.63 -37.97 -22.14
C VAL A 529 -12.57 -36.87 -22.08
N PRO A 530 -12.94 -35.62 -21.72
CA PRO A 530 -14.27 -35.19 -21.26
C PRO A 530 -15.28 -34.96 -22.39
N LEU A 531 -16.58 -35.09 -22.07
CA LEU A 531 -17.70 -34.62 -22.89
C LEU A 531 -18.43 -33.53 -22.11
N LEU A 532 -18.71 -32.40 -22.76
CA LEU A 532 -19.49 -31.30 -22.18
C LEU A 532 -20.81 -31.17 -22.95
N GLU A 533 -21.91 -31.42 -22.27
CA GLU A 533 -23.28 -31.28 -22.77
C GLU A 533 -23.82 -29.89 -22.41
N PHE A 534 -24.55 -29.25 -23.34
CA PHE A 534 -24.88 -27.84 -23.22
C PHE A 534 -26.34 -27.50 -22.88
N THR A 535 -27.38 -27.83 -23.62
CA THR A 535 -28.75 -27.30 -23.34
C THR A 535 -28.89 -25.76 -23.26
N ASP A 536 -29.29 -25.17 -24.38
CA ASP A 536 -29.69 -23.78 -24.48
C ASP A 536 -30.95 -23.51 -23.63
N ALA A 537 -30.88 -22.52 -22.75
CA ALA A 537 -31.97 -22.20 -21.81
C ALA A 537 -33.17 -21.50 -22.47
N GLN A 538 -33.01 -20.96 -23.68
CA GLN A 538 -34.08 -20.27 -24.44
C GLN A 538 -34.79 -21.22 -25.39
N THR A 539 -34.06 -22.16 -26.01
CA THR A 539 -34.62 -23.09 -27.00
C THR A 539 -34.86 -24.50 -26.46
N GLY A 540 -34.19 -24.87 -25.36
CA GLY A 540 -34.22 -26.23 -24.81
C GLY A 540 -33.41 -27.26 -25.61
N GLU A 541 -32.69 -26.83 -26.65
CA GLU A 541 -31.87 -27.71 -27.50
C GLU A 541 -30.56 -28.07 -26.80
N THR A 542 -30.24 -29.37 -26.75
CA THR A 542 -29.11 -29.93 -25.98
C THR A 542 -27.83 -30.07 -26.78
#